data_AF-A0A2X0J070-F1
#
_entry.id   AF-A0A2X0J070-F1
#
_cell.length_a   1.000
_cell.length_b   1.000
_cell.length_c   1.000
_cell.angle_alpha   90.00
_cell.angle_beta   90.00
_cell.angle_gamma   90.00
#
_symmetry.space_group_name_H-M   'P 1'
#
loop_
_entity.id
_entity.type
_entity.pdbx_description
1 polymer ?
#
loop_
_entity_poly.entity_id
_entity_poly.type
_entity_poly.pdbx_seq_one_letter_code
_entity_poly.pdbx_strand_id
1 'polypeptide(L)'
;MTDIAMPERLYRPLMPRAESRNGVVGSFGITDETHGLTPFDIHDHLLRRERPTSREGAESHPFEVAGERFWWVTPVGDERLSEEVALQGHRVVTPHALMRRAVVDALGVLAEAPWAFAMVRTYITSFAQVELVRPEAGQRPVTSCSLPDIPLCVFFSRSALRHVPPLSVSTHDSVHLLAENLYHEAVHQYVNHQIITDAVLLDSYDSRTSPMVDIAWRRKPDGSPQQWQVDRVYHAAMVYGHLTAWRLRALRQVELDEPTRRTVRQAAHDSLAALTDLLGALQRHIDVFSTTGALRVGELIGAAQIFNEALAITLHAEDRSGPDAAPGRPVESGAGHGR
;
A
#
# COMPACT_ATOMS: atom_id res chain seq x y z
N MET A 1 13.06 14.04 23.66
CA MET A 1 11.90 13.13 23.54
C MET A 1 12.44 11.72 23.58
N THR A 2 12.02 10.91 24.55
CA THR A 2 12.37 9.48 24.59
C THR A 2 11.83 8.82 23.33
N ASP A 3 12.70 8.13 22.60
CA ASP A 3 12.34 7.36 21.42
C ASP A 3 11.46 6.20 21.89
N ILE A 4 10.15 6.42 21.92
CA ILE A 4 9.18 5.36 22.17
C ILE A 4 9.18 4.53 20.90
N ALA A 5 10.12 3.59 20.81
CA ALA A 5 10.04 2.51 19.84
C ALA A 5 8.63 1.92 19.97
N MET A 6 7.81 2.09 18.94
CA MET A 6 6.45 1.56 18.92
C MET A 6 6.58 0.05 19.13
N PRO A 7 6.06 -0.50 20.25
CA PRO A 7 6.36 -1.88 20.59
C PRO A 7 5.80 -2.79 19.51
N GLU A 8 6.60 -3.76 19.04
CA GLU A 8 6.26 -4.68 17.93
C GLU A 8 4.88 -5.33 18.08
N ARG A 9 4.42 -5.50 19.33
CA ARG A 9 3.07 -5.97 19.67
C ARG A 9 1.93 -5.17 19.03
N LEU A 10 2.13 -3.88 18.73
CA LEU A 10 1.14 -3.02 18.08
C LEU A 10 1.01 -3.32 16.59
N TYR A 11 2.09 -3.79 15.96
CA TYR A 11 2.08 -4.20 14.56
C TYR A 11 1.63 -5.64 14.39
N ARG A 12 1.74 -6.47 15.42
CA ARG A 12 1.40 -7.91 15.37
C ARG A 12 0.01 -8.22 14.77
N PRO A 13 -1.07 -7.48 15.06
CA PRO A 13 -2.37 -7.75 14.45
C PRO A 13 -2.41 -7.44 12.94
N LEU A 14 -1.54 -6.54 12.49
CA LEU A 14 -1.42 -6.12 11.10
C LEU A 14 -0.43 -7.02 10.34
N MET A 15 0.57 -7.58 11.01
CA MET A 15 1.60 -8.36 10.34
C MET A 15 1.13 -9.76 9.94
N PRO A 16 1.62 -10.30 8.81
CA PRO A 16 1.46 -11.71 8.50
C PRO A 16 1.98 -12.54 9.67
N ARG A 17 1.29 -13.65 9.97
CA ARG A 17 1.92 -14.70 10.79
C ARG A 17 3.20 -15.11 10.05
N ALA A 18 4.27 -15.41 10.78
CA ALA A 18 5.62 -15.57 10.24
C ALA A 18 5.70 -16.71 9.21
N GLU A 19 5.28 -16.39 7.98
CA GLU A 19 5.41 -17.20 6.80
C GLU A 19 6.56 -16.59 6.03
N SER A 20 7.59 -17.39 5.76
CA SER A 20 8.63 -16.97 4.82
C SER A 20 8.00 -16.81 3.44
N ARG A 21 8.68 -16.10 2.52
CA ARG A 21 8.29 -16.09 1.10
C ARG A 21 8.06 -17.52 0.57
N ASN A 22 8.94 -18.45 0.95
CA ASN A 22 8.79 -19.88 0.63
C ASN A 22 7.59 -20.52 1.33
N GLY A 23 7.20 -20.05 2.52
CA GLY A 23 5.98 -20.45 3.21
C GLY A 23 4.72 -19.96 2.51
N VAL A 24 4.68 -18.72 2.02
CA VAL A 24 3.57 -18.20 1.21
C VAL A 24 3.47 -18.98 -0.10
N VAL A 25 4.58 -19.11 -0.82
CA VAL A 25 4.72 -19.94 -2.02
C VAL A 25 4.27 -21.39 -1.73
N GLY A 26 4.71 -21.97 -0.62
CA GLY A 26 4.32 -23.31 -0.16
C GLY A 26 2.85 -23.43 0.26
N SER A 27 2.24 -22.39 0.82
CA SER A 27 0.81 -22.34 1.18
C SER A 27 -0.08 -22.40 -0.07
N PHE A 28 0.45 -21.94 -1.20
CA PHE A 28 -0.16 -22.14 -2.51
C PHE A 28 0.18 -23.51 -3.15
N GLY A 29 0.85 -24.41 -2.42
CA GLY A 29 1.15 -25.78 -2.84
C GLY A 29 2.46 -25.95 -3.62
N ILE A 30 3.49 -25.14 -3.34
CA ILE A 30 4.78 -25.18 -4.02
C ILE A 30 5.87 -25.73 -3.07
N THR A 31 6.42 -26.92 -3.34
CA THR A 31 7.45 -27.57 -2.49
C THR A 31 8.89 -27.33 -3.00
N ASP A 32 9.78 -26.92 -2.08
CA ASP A 32 11.26 -26.81 -2.00
C ASP A 32 12.23 -27.00 -3.21
N GLU A 33 11.81 -27.36 -4.42
CA GLU A 33 12.68 -27.33 -5.61
C GLU A 33 12.83 -25.92 -6.21
N THR A 34 12.33 -24.90 -5.51
CA THR A 34 12.15 -23.53 -6.03
C THR A 34 13.34 -22.58 -5.85
N HIS A 35 14.47 -23.09 -5.35
CA HIS A 35 15.73 -22.35 -5.40
C HIS A 35 16.14 -22.08 -6.86
N GLY A 36 15.89 -20.86 -7.33
CA GLY A 36 16.25 -20.42 -8.69
C GLY A 36 15.08 -20.27 -9.66
N LEU A 37 13.84 -20.44 -9.21
CA LEU A 37 12.67 -20.12 -10.02
C LEU A 37 12.56 -18.60 -10.24
N THR A 38 12.35 -18.22 -11.49
CA THR A 38 12.07 -16.84 -11.87
C THR A 38 10.69 -16.44 -11.35
N PRO A 39 10.39 -15.14 -11.21
CA PRO A 39 9.05 -14.68 -10.84
C PRO A 39 7.92 -15.33 -11.62
N PHE A 40 8.14 -15.55 -12.92
CA PHE A 40 7.18 -16.19 -13.82
C PHE A 40 6.85 -17.62 -13.44
N ASP A 41 7.81 -18.36 -12.92
CA ASP A 41 7.60 -19.74 -12.49
C ASP A 41 6.75 -19.81 -11.23
N ILE A 42 6.94 -18.86 -10.32
CA ILE A 42 6.07 -18.69 -9.17
C ILE A 42 4.67 -18.33 -9.67
N HIS A 43 4.54 -17.36 -10.58
CA HIS A 43 3.23 -16.96 -11.10
C HIS A 43 2.47 -18.09 -11.81
N ASP A 44 3.12 -18.78 -12.76
CA ASP A 44 2.50 -19.83 -13.56
C ASP A 44 2.03 -21.00 -12.67
N HIS A 45 2.81 -21.34 -11.64
CA HIS A 45 2.41 -22.36 -10.68
C HIS A 45 1.24 -21.91 -9.79
N LEU A 46 1.29 -20.68 -9.26
CA LEU A 46 0.20 -20.12 -8.45
C LEU A 46 -1.14 -20.12 -9.21
N LEU A 47 -1.09 -19.89 -10.51
CA LEU A 47 -2.26 -19.85 -11.39
C LEU A 47 -2.62 -21.22 -11.99
N ARG A 48 -1.85 -22.27 -11.66
CA ARG A 48 -1.99 -23.63 -12.22
C ARG A 48 -2.04 -23.64 -13.76
N ARG A 49 -1.24 -22.80 -14.41
CA ARG A 49 -1.20 -22.70 -15.88
C ARG A 49 -0.45 -23.89 -16.47
N GLU A 50 -1.09 -24.65 -17.36
CA GLU A 50 -0.50 -25.83 -18.02
C GLU A 50 0.60 -25.47 -19.05
N ARG A 51 0.65 -24.22 -19.51
CA ARG A 51 1.72 -23.69 -20.36
C ARG A 51 2.20 -22.33 -19.84
N PRO A 52 3.51 -22.14 -19.64
CA PRO A 52 4.06 -20.87 -19.18
C PRO A 52 4.05 -19.83 -20.30
N THR A 53 2.89 -19.22 -20.58
CA THR A 53 2.78 -18.14 -21.58
C THR A 53 3.42 -16.85 -21.07
N SER A 54 3.50 -16.68 -19.74
CA SER A 54 4.06 -15.50 -19.08
C SER A 54 5.54 -15.27 -19.37
N ARG A 55 6.26 -16.30 -19.82
CA ARG A 55 7.65 -16.22 -20.29
C ARG A 55 7.78 -15.75 -21.74
N GLU A 56 6.73 -15.90 -22.57
CA GLU A 56 6.77 -15.57 -24.01
C GLU A 56 6.62 -14.06 -24.25
N GLY A 57 7.48 -13.24 -23.66
CA GLY A 57 7.41 -11.79 -23.81
C GLY A 57 8.07 -11.00 -22.68
N ALA A 58 8.73 -11.68 -21.75
CA ALA A 58 9.35 -11.05 -20.60
C ALA A 58 10.62 -11.78 -20.15
N GLU A 59 11.59 -10.98 -19.69
CA GLU A 59 12.82 -11.43 -19.05
C GLU A 59 12.83 -10.94 -17.61
N SER A 60 13.57 -11.67 -16.76
CA SER A 60 13.77 -11.28 -15.37
C SER A 60 15.24 -11.07 -15.05
N HIS A 61 15.58 -9.97 -14.37
CA HIS A 61 16.94 -9.67 -13.94
C HIS A 61 17.02 -9.51 -12.43
N PRO A 62 17.82 -10.32 -11.72
CA PRO A 62 17.89 -10.24 -10.27
C PRO A 62 18.63 -8.97 -9.80
N PHE A 63 18.27 -8.51 -8.61
CA PHE A 63 19.01 -7.52 -7.83
C PHE A 63 18.82 -7.79 -6.33
N GLU A 64 19.70 -7.25 -5.49
CA GLU A 64 19.70 -7.52 -4.05
C GLU A 64 19.64 -6.23 -3.25
N VAL A 65 18.84 -6.22 -2.18
CA VAL A 65 18.73 -5.11 -1.22
C VAL A 65 18.61 -5.69 0.19
N ALA A 66 19.45 -5.22 1.12
CA ALA A 66 19.45 -5.68 2.51
C ALA A 66 19.52 -7.23 2.68
N GLY A 67 20.26 -7.91 1.79
CA GLY A 67 20.41 -9.37 1.79
C GLY A 67 19.24 -10.14 1.19
N GLU A 68 18.19 -9.46 0.73
CA GLU A 68 17.04 -10.07 0.06
C GLU A 68 17.13 -9.90 -1.45
N ARG A 69 16.78 -10.97 -2.19
CA ARG A 69 16.78 -10.98 -3.65
C ARG A 69 15.41 -10.62 -4.21
N PHE A 70 15.41 -9.77 -5.22
CA PHE A 70 14.26 -9.31 -5.99
C PHE A 70 14.56 -9.39 -7.49
N TRP A 71 13.55 -9.19 -8.33
CA TRP A 71 13.68 -9.28 -9.79
C TRP A 71 13.03 -8.12 -10.51
N TRP A 72 13.76 -7.55 -11.46
CA TRP A 72 13.19 -6.69 -12.50
C TRP A 72 12.49 -7.55 -13.53
N VAL A 73 11.29 -7.16 -13.94
CA VAL A 73 10.58 -7.71 -15.09
C VAL A 73 10.72 -6.72 -16.26
N THR A 74 11.22 -7.21 -17.39
CA THR A 74 11.44 -6.42 -18.61
C THR A 74 10.77 -7.09 -19.80
N PRO A 75 10.19 -6.34 -20.75
CA PRO A 75 9.59 -6.93 -21.93
C PRO A 75 10.67 -7.52 -22.86
N VAL A 76 10.33 -8.60 -23.55
CA VAL A 76 11.10 -9.20 -24.66
C VAL A 76 10.27 -9.06 -25.93
N GLY A 77 10.74 -8.24 -26.87
CA GLY A 77 9.95 -7.82 -28.03
C GLY A 77 8.94 -6.72 -27.67
N ASP A 78 8.13 -6.32 -28.66
CA ASP A 78 7.41 -5.05 -28.56
C ASP A 78 6.03 -5.11 -27.85
N GLU A 79 5.33 -6.26 -27.74
CA GLU A 79 3.88 -6.22 -27.43
C GLU A 79 3.32 -7.27 -26.43
N ARG A 80 3.85 -8.49 -26.33
CA ARG A 80 3.12 -9.60 -25.68
C ARG A 80 2.82 -9.47 -24.18
N LEU A 81 3.77 -9.02 -23.37
CA LEU A 81 3.55 -8.90 -21.92
C LEU A 81 2.44 -7.89 -21.61
N SER A 82 2.28 -6.85 -22.43
CA SER A 82 1.26 -5.82 -22.23
C SER A 82 -0.15 -6.27 -22.62
N GLU A 83 -0.27 -7.32 -23.44
CA GLU A 83 -1.56 -7.96 -23.77
C GLU A 83 -2.04 -8.89 -22.66
N GLU A 84 -1.11 -9.59 -22.00
CA GLU A 84 -1.42 -10.49 -20.88
C GLU A 84 -1.74 -9.72 -19.59
N VAL A 85 -1.07 -8.59 -19.39
CA VAL A 85 -1.26 -7.73 -18.23
C VAL A 85 -2.43 -6.79 -18.53
N ALA A 86 -3.57 -6.92 -17.85
CA ALA A 86 -4.79 -6.12 -18.07
C ALA A 86 -4.67 -4.63 -17.67
N LEU A 87 -3.53 -3.98 -17.89
CA LEU A 87 -3.28 -2.56 -17.66
C LEU A 87 -3.65 -1.76 -18.91
N GLN A 88 -4.95 -1.52 -19.10
CA GLN A 88 -5.46 -0.77 -20.26
C GLN A 88 -4.67 0.53 -20.51
N GLY A 89 -4.17 0.66 -21.75
CA GLY A 89 -3.38 1.79 -22.25
C GLY A 89 -1.96 1.94 -21.68
N HIS A 90 -1.49 0.98 -20.89
CA HIS A 90 -0.12 0.95 -20.39
C HIS A 90 0.65 -0.20 -21.02
N ARG A 91 1.97 -0.08 -21.07
CA ARG A 91 2.89 -1.14 -21.43
C ARG A 91 3.97 -1.30 -20.38
N VAL A 92 4.45 -2.53 -20.20
CA VAL A 92 5.67 -2.78 -19.42
C VAL A 92 6.87 -2.32 -20.25
N VAL A 93 7.83 -1.66 -19.61
CA VAL A 93 9.05 -1.16 -20.24
C VAL A 93 10.28 -1.61 -19.47
N THR A 94 11.42 -1.65 -20.14
CA THR A 94 12.71 -1.81 -19.46
C THR A 94 12.94 -0.63 -18.52
N PRO A 95 13.16 -0.86 -17.21
CA PRO A 95 13.23 0.22 -16.26
C PRO A 95 14.48 1.06 -16.45
N HIS A 96 14.30 2.39 -16.50
CA HIS A 96 15.39 3.35 -16.65
C HIS A 96 16.33 3.29 -15.45
N ALA A 97 17.61 3.61 -15.64
CA ALA A 97 18.63 3.55 -14.58
C ALA A 97 18.24 4.36 -13.32
N LEU A 98 17.64 5.54 -13.50
CA LEU A 98 17.13 6.35 -12.39
C LEU A 98 16.01 5.66 -11.62
N MET A 99 15.10 4.97 -12.31
CA MET A 99 14.03 4.24 -11.66
C MET A 99 14.55 3.01 -10.91
N ARG A 100 15.50 2.28 -11.51
CA ARG A 100 16.15 1.15 -10.85
C ARG A 100 16.80 1.58 -9.55
N ARG A 101 17.54 2.69 -9.57
CA ARG A 101 18.14 3.28 -8.38
C ARG A 101 17.08 3.69 -7.36
N ALA A 102 16.03 4.37 -7.78
CA ALA A 102 14.97 4.81 -6.88
C ALA A 102 14.27 3.64 -6.16
N VAL A 103 14.04 2.52 -6.83
CA VAL A 103 13.49 1.31 -6.19
C VAL A 103 14.45 0.69 -5.20
N VAL A 104 15.74 0.59 -5.55
CA VAL A 104 16.78 0.12 -4.60
C VAL A 104 16.82 1.01 -3.36
N ASP A 105 16.83 2.32 -3.54
CA ASP A 105 16.84 3.30 -2.44
C ASP A 105 15.54 3.19 -1.61
N ALA A 106 14.38 3.01 -2.25
CA ALA A 106 13.08 2.86 -1.58
C ALA A 106 13.00 1.57 -0.75
N LEU A 107 13.53 0.46 -1.27
CA LEU A 107 13.68 -0.78 -0.52
C LEU A 107 14.67 -0.63 0.64
N GLY A 108 15.70 0.20 0.49
CA GLY A 108 16.58 0.61 1.59
C GLY A 108 15.84 1.32 2.71
N VAL A 109 14.99 2.30 2.37
CA VAL A 109 14.11 3.00 3.34
C VAL A 109 13.17 2.02 4.04
N LEU A 110 12.62 1.05 3.30
CA LEU A 110 11.78 0.00 3.88
C LEU A 110 12.56 -0.89 4.85
N ALA A 111 13.80 -1.25 4.52
CA ALA A 111 14.65 -2.10 5.37
C ALA A 111 14.94 -1.49 6.75
N GLU A 112 14.89 -0.16 6.89
CA GLU A 112 14.97 0.53 8.19
C GLU A 112 13.71 0.36 9.05
N ALA A 113 12.62 -0.16 8.48
CA ALA A 113 11.38 -0.51 9.17
C ALA A 113 11.12 -2.01 9.01
N PRO A 114 11.67 -2.88 9.89
CA PRO A 114 11.66 -4.33 9.71
C PRO A 114 10.28 -4.94 9.42
N TRP A 115 9.22 -4.40 10.04
CA TRP A 115 7.85 -4.84 9.81
C TRP A 115 7.35 -4.54 8.38
N ALA A 116 7.68 -3.36 7.84
CA ALA A 116 7.30 -2.97 6.48
C ALA A 116 8.11 -3.75 5.45
N PHE A 117 9.42 -3.89 5.67
CA PHE A 117 10.28 -4.69 4.79
C PHE A 117 9.91 -6.16 4.81
N ALA A 118 9.53 -6.72 5.96
CA ALA A 118 9.02 -8.08 6.06
C ALA A 118 7.77 -8.29 5.21
N MET A 119 6.85 -7.33 5.19
CA MET A 119 5.69 -7.37 4.30
C MET A 119 6.13 -7.38 2.83
N VAL A 120 6.97 -6.43 2.43
CA VAL A 120 7.43 -6.28 1.05
C VAL A 120 8.20 -7.51 0.57
N ARG A 121 9.18 -8.00 1.33
CA ARG A 121 9.95 -9.18 0.92
C ARG A 121 9.10 -10.45 0.87
N THR A 122 8.02 -10.53 1.64
CA THR A 122 7.14 -11.71 1.63
C THR A 122 6.19 -11.68 0.45
N TYR A 123 5.57 -10.52 0.18
CA TYR A 123 4.48 -10.39 -0.80
C TYR A 123 4.86 -9.69 -2.11
N ILE A 124 6.13 -9.31 -2.28
CA ILE A 124 6.67 -8.79 -3.53
C ILE A 124 7.98 -9.51 -3.83
N THR A 125 8.04 -10.15 -5.00
CA THR A 125 9.26 -10.65 -5.61
C THR A 125 9.72 -9.74 -6.74
N SER A 126 8.78 -9.10 -7.43
CA SER A 126 9.04 -8.56 -8.76
C SER A 126 8.52 -7.17 -9.00
N PHE A 127 9.28 -6.45 -9.82
CA PHE A 127 9.08 -5.05 -10.12
C PHE A 127 9.03 -4.86 -11.64
N ALA A 128 7.88 -4.38 -12.13
CA ALA A 128 7.66 -4.03 -13.52
C ALA A 128 7.42 -2.53 -13.65
N GLN A 129 8.30 -1.83 -14.35
CA GLN A 129 8.03 -0.43 -14.71
C GLN A 129 7.02 -0.40 -15.85
N VAL A 130 6.01 0.46 -15.74
CA VAL A 130 5.02 0.68 -16.79
C VAL A 130 5.02 2.14 -17.26
N GLU A 131 4.70 2.31 -18.53
CA GLU A 131 4.52 3.61 -19.18
C GLU A 131 3.20 3.64 -19.95
N LEU A 132 2.63 4.83 -20.08
CA LEU A 132 1.42 5.04 -20.86
C LEU A 132 1.76 5.02 -22.36
N VAL A 133 1.10 4.16 -23.14
CA VAL A 133 1.43 3.94 -24.56
C VAL A 133 1.08 5.16 -25.40
N ARG A 134 -0.11 5.72 -25.17
CA ARG A 134 -0.59 6.97 -25.78
C ARG A 134 -1.42 7.71 -24.74
N PRO A 135 -1.02 8.92 -24.30
CA PRO A 135 -1.85 9.72 -23.43
C PRO A 135 -3.09 10.19 -24.18
N GLU A 136 -4.20 9.45 -24.03
CA GLU A 136 -5.52 9.94 -24.40
C GLU A 136 -6.00 10.99 -23.41
N ALA A 137 -6.93 11.85 -23.83
CA ALA A 137 -7.47 12.89 -22.98
C ALA A 137 -8.10 12.28 -21.71
N GLY A 138 -7.51 12.58 -20.56
CA GLY A 138 -7.99 12.12 -19.25
C GLY A 138 -7.33 10.84 -18.71
N GLN A 139 -6.52 10.14 -19.50
CA GLN A 139 -5.80 8.97 -19.00
C GLN A 139 -4.57 9.39 -18.19
N ARG A 140 -4.41 8.83 -16.99
CA ARG A 140 -3.30 9.12 -16.09
C ARG A 140 -2.38 7.89 -15.99
N PRO A 141 -1.06 8.09 -15.84
CA PRO A 141 -0.18 6.98 -15.55
C PRO A 141 -0.58 6.32 -14.24
N VAL A 142 -0.61 4.98 -14.22
CA VAL A 142 -0.75 4.21 -12.97
C VAL A 142 0.30 4.65 -11.98
N THR A 143 -0.07 4.84 -10.72
CA THR A 143 0.90 5.12 -9.65
C THR A 143 1.65 3.84 -9.36
N SER A 144 0.95 2.88 -8.76
CA SER A 144 1.32 1.49 -8.60
C SER A 144 0.06 0.64 -8.67
N CYS A 145 0.21 -0.65 -8.95
CA CYS A 145 -0.83 -1.65 -8.79
C CYS A 145 -0.25 -3.06 -8.71
N SER A 146 -1.05 -3.93 -8.12
CA SER A 146 -0.87 -5.36 -8.02
C SER A 146 -2.01 -6.05 -8.74
N LEU A 147 -1.72 -7.11 -9.49
CA LEU A 147 -2.74 -7.82 -10.26
C LEU A 147 -2.94 -9.24 -9.71
N PRO A 148 -4.18 -9.69 -9.52
CA PRO A 148 -4.45 -11.06 -9.09
C PRO A 148 -3.85 -12.12 -10.03
N ASP A 149 -3.86 -11.83 -11.34
CA ASP A 149 -3.33 -12.72 -12.37
C ASP A 149 -1.81 -12.74 -12.46
N ILE A 150 -1.12 -11.87 -11.70
CA ILE A 150 0.34 -11.80 -11.63
C ILE A 150 0.72 -11.52 -10.16
N PRO A 151 0.47 -12.49 -9.27
CA PRO A 151 0.69 -12.33 -7.83
C PRO A 151 2.16 -12.05 -7.53
N LEU A 152 2.48 -11.37 -6.44
CA LEU A 152 3.86 -11.03 -6.03
C LEU A 152 4.64 -10.10 -6.98
N CYS A 153 3.99 -9.58 -8.04
CA CYS A 153 4.53 -8.56 -8.91
C CYS A 153 3.86 -7.21 -8.66
N VAL A 154 4.67 -6.15 -8.60
CA VAL A 154 4.21 -4.76 -8.56
C VAL A 154 4.51 -4.08 -9.88
N PHE A 155 3.45 -3.50 -10.46
CA PHE A 155 3.52 -2.64 -11.62
C PHE A 155 3.46 -1.19 -11.17
N PHE A 156 4.37 -0.35 -11.63
CA PHE A 156 4.41 1.05 -11.20
C PHE A 156 5.01 1.94 -12.28
N SER A 157 4.64 3.22 -12.26
CA SER A 157 5.26 4.23 -13.12
C SER A 157 6.03 5.26 -12.30
N ARG A 158 6.62 6.25 -12.98
CA ARG A 158 7.23 7.40 -12.31
C ARG A 158 6.27 8.16 -11.39
N SER A 159 4.96 8.03 -11.57
CA SER A 159 3.97 8.63 -10.67
C SER A 159 4.09 8.10 -9.23
N ALA A 160 4.60 6.89 -9.00
CA ALA A 160 4.83 6.34 -7.65
C ALA A 160 5.84 7.15 -6.81
N LEU A 161 6.69 7.97 -7.44
CA LEU A 161 7.59 8.86 -6.72
C LEU A 161 6.90 10.11 -6.18
N ARG A 162 5.67 10.41 -6.63
CA ARG A 162 4.99 11.68 -6.37
C ARG A 162 3.62 11.52 -5.73
N HIS A 163 2.89 10.49 -6.11
CA HIS A 163 1.53 10.29 -5.64
C HIS A 163 1.48 9.17 -4.61
N VAL A 164 0.83 9.40 -3.49
CA VAL A 164 0.48 8.39 -2.49
C VAL A 164 -1.03 8.47 -2.21
N PRO A 165 -1.68 7.34 -1.88
CA PRO A 165 -3.10 7.36 -1.55
C PRO A 165 -3.39 8.21 -0.28
N PRO A 166 -4.64 8.58 -0.02
CA PRO A 166 -5.78 8.42 -0.92
C PRO A 166 -5.72 9.33 -2.15
N LEU A 167 -5.11 10.52 -2.04
CA LEU A 167 -5.16 11.58 -3.06
C LEU A 167 -3.95 12.54 -3.06
N SER A 168 -2.91 12.27 -2.28
CA SER A 168 -1.85 13.25 -2.03
C SER A 168 -0.78 13.19 -3.11
N VAL A 169 -0.49 14.32 -3.74
CA VAL A 169 0.50 14.44 -4.82
C VAL A 169 1.57 15.45 -4.43
N SER A 170 2.81 15.01 -4.38
CA SER A 170 4.00 15.85 -4.24
C SER A 170 4.35 16.54 -5.56
N THR A 171 4.89 17.75 -5.44
CA THR A 171 5.48 18.49 -6.56
C THR A 171 6.85 17.96 -6.98
N HIS A 172 7.47 17.10 -6.18
CA HIS A 172 8.82 16.56 -6.40
C HIS A 172 8.85 15.04 -6.26
N ASP A 173 9.73 14.39 -7.02
CA ASP A 173 9.99 12.95 -6.89
C ASP A 173 10.61 12.67 -5.50
N SER A 174 10.11 11.65 -4.81
CA SER A 174 10.55 11.27 -3.47
C SER A 174 10.66 9.74 -3.34
N VAL A 175 11.84 9.28 -2.94
CA VAL A 175 12.11 7.87 -2.67
C VAL A 175 11.23 7.35 -1.52
N HIS A 176 10.90 8.20 -0.55
CA HIS A 176 10.03 7.82 0.56
C HIS A 176 8.59 7.56 0.09
N LEU A 177 8.08 8.37 -0.84
CA LEU A 177 6.75 8.15 -1.43
C LEU A 177 6.71 6.88 -2.29
N LEU A 178 7.81 6.57 -3.00
CA LEU A 178 7.94 5.28 -3.68
C LEU A 178 7.95 4.12 -2.68
N ALA A 179 8.69 4.22 -1.58
CA ALA A 179 8.71 3.21 -0.52
C ALA A 179 7.30 2.97 0.05
N GLU A 180 6.53 4.04 0.29
CA GLU A 180 5.13 3.95 0.72
C GLU A 180 4.26 3.20 -0.30
N ASN A 181 4.39 3.51 -1.59
CA ASN A 181 3.63 2.80 -2.64
C ASN A 181 4.05 1.32 -2.78
N LEU A 182 5.34 1.00 -2.68
CA LEU A 182 5.77 -0.41 -2.70
C LEU A 182 5.20 -1.17 -1.50
N TYR A 183 5.20 -0.55 -0.32
CA TYR A 183 4.59 -1.13 0.87
C TYR A 183 3.06 -1.28 0.74
N HIS A 184 2.39 -0.27 0.21
CA HIS A 184 0.96 -0.32 -0.11
C HIS A 184 0.63 -1.56 -0.94
N GLU A 185 1.35 -1.77 -2.04
CA GLU A 185 1.11 -2.90 -2.93
C GLU A 185 1.38 -4.25 -2.25
N ALA A 186 2.40 -4.32 -1.39
CA ALA A 186 2.64 -5.53 -0.59
C ALA A 186 1.46 -5.83 0.34
N VAL A 187 0.84 -4.80 0.94
CA VAL A 187 -0.36 -4.97 1.77
C VAL A 187 -1.55 -5.42 0.93
N HIS A 188 -1.73 -4.91 -0.29
CA HIS A 188 -2.76 -5.42 -1.20
C HIS A 188 -2.61 -6.93 -1.47
N GLN A 189 -1.38 -7.37 -1.77
CA GLN A 189 -1.07 -8.78 -2.02
C GLN A 189 -1.28 -9.64 -0.76
N TYR A 190 -0.87 -9.13 0.42
CA TYR A 190 -1.12 -9.76 1.71
C TYR A 190 -2.61 -9.97 1.99
N VAL A 191 -3.43 -8.93 1.82
CA VAL A 191 -4.87 -9.03 2.09
C VAL A 191 -5.54 -10.00 1.11
N ASN A 192 -5.11 -10.02 -0.16
CA ASN A 192 -5.59 -11.00 -1.13
C ASN A 192 -5.28 -12.44 -0.68
N HIS A 193 -4.04 -12.69 -0.25
CA HIS A 193 -3.65 -13.99 0.31
C HIS A 193 -4.53 -14.37 1.50
N GLN A 194 -4.72 -13.47 2.47
CA GLN A 194 -5.57 -13.74 3.63
C GLN A 194 -7.01 -14.06 3.28
N ILE A 195 -7.62 -13.32 2.34
CA ILE A 195 -9.00 -13.58 1.92
C ILE A 195 -9.12 -15.01 1.36
N ILE A 196 -8.10 -15.46 0.61
CA ILE A 196 -8.07 -16.79 0.00
C ILE A 196 -7.77 -17.88 1.04
N THR A 197 -6.83 -17.68 1.96
CA THR A 197 -6.34 -18.75 2.86
C THR A 197 -7.05 -18.83 4.20
N ASP A 198 -7.48 -17.70 4.77
CA ASP A 198 -7.98 -17.61 6.15
C ASP A 198 -9.52 -17.67 6.24
N ALA A 199 -10.21 -17.90 5.12
CA ALA A 199 -11.68 -17.88 5.02
C ALA A 199 -12.28 -16.63 5.68
N VAL A 200 -11.76 -15.45 5.35
CA VAL A 200 -12.14 -14.18 5.99
C VAL A 200 -13.62 -13.86 5.77
N LEU A 201 -14.11 -14.10 4.57
CA LEU A 201 -15.51 -13.89 4.21
C LEU A 201 -16.28 -15.20 4.37
N LEU A 202 -17.60 -15.13 4.56
CA LEU A 202 -18.44 -16.33 4.56
C LEU A 202 -18.33 -17.07 3.22
N ASP A 203 -18.40 -18.41 3.23
CA ASP A 203 -18.38 -19.21 2.00
C ASP A 203 -19.51 -18.83 1.01
N SER A 204 -20.62 -18.31 1.53
CA SER A 204 -21.76 -17.83 0.75
C SER A 204 -21.60 -16.40 0.22
N TYR A 205 -20.48 -15.73 0.49
CA TYR A 205 -20.24 -14.36 0.06
C TYR A 205 -20.00 -14.29 -1.46
N ASP A 206 -20.76 -13.43 -2.15
CA ASP A 206 -20.52 -13.06 -3.54
C ASP A 206 -20.40 -11.53 -3.64
N SER A 207 -19.23 -11.06 -4.09
CA SER A 207 -18.93 -9.64 -4.27
C SER A 207 -19.97 -8.95 -5.17
N ARG A 208 -20.52 -9.64 -6.18
CA ARG A 208 -21.51 -9.08 -7.12
C ARG A 208 -22.85 -8.76 -6.46
N THR A 209 -23.19 -9.46 -5.38
CA THR A 209 -24.43 -9.27 -4.62
C THR A 209 -24.18 -8.72 -3.21
N SER A 210 -22.94 -8.35 -2.91
CA SER A 210 -22.55 -7.76 -1.63
C SER A 210 -23.34 -6.47 -1.38
N PRO A 211 -23.64 -6.14 -0.11
CA PRO A 211 -24.02 -4.78 0.26
C PRO A 211 -23.03 -3.76 -0.30
N MET A 212 -23.56 -2.63 -0.76
CA MET A 212 -22.79 -1.51 -1.26
C MET A 212 -22.62 -0.46 -0.16
N VAL A 213 -21.39 0.01 0.02
CA VAL A 213 -20.99 1.00 1.02
C VAL A 213 -20.64 2.30 0.34
N ASP A 214 -21.26 3.40 0.78
CA ASP A 214 -20.92 4.74 0.32
C ASP A 214 -19.56 5.19 0.89
N ILE A 215 -18.67 5.65 -0.01
CA ILE A 215 -17.34 6.14 0.32
C ILE A 215 -17.36 7.66 0.22
N ALA A 216 -17.67 8.33 1.33
CA ALA A 216 -17.99 9.76 1.35
C ALA A 216 -16.86 10.68 0.82
N TRP A 217 -15.61 10.27 0.99
CA TRP A 217 -14.41 10.99 0.54
C TRP A 217 -14.03 10.69 -0.93
N ARG A 218 -14.70 9.76 -1.60
CA ARG A 218 -14.58 9.49 -3.04
C ARG A 218 -15.85 9.93 -3.75
N ARG A 219 -15.80 11.04 -4.47
CA ARG A 219 -16.96 11.57 -5.22
C ARG A 219 -16.88 11.21 -6.70
N LYS A 220 -18.03 10.87 -7.29
CA LYS A 220 -18.21 10.77 -8.74
C LYS A 220 -18.33 12.18 -9.34
N PRO A 221 -18.24 12.34 -10.69
CA PRO A 221 -18.40 13.64 -11.34
C PRO A 221 -19.73 14.34 -11.03
N ASP A 222 -20.78 13.58 -10.72
CA ASP A 222 -22.11 14.09 -10.33
C ASP A 222 -22.21 14.49 -8.85
N GLY A 223 -21.13 14.36 -8.06
CA GLY A 223 -21.09 14.67 -6.64
C GLY A 223 -21.63 13.57 -5.72
N SER A 224 -22.17 12.47 -6.25
CA SER A 224 -22.56 11.31 -5.45
C SER A 224 -21.33 10.57 -4.90
N PRO A 225 -21.43 9.92 -3.72
CA PRO A 225 -20.35 9.07 -3.25
C PRO A 225 -20.13 7.88 -4.20
N GLN A 226 -18.89 7.45 -4.33
CA GLN A 226 -18.60 6.14 -4.91
C GLN A 226 -19.13 5.06 -3.97
N GLN A 227 -19.55 3.94 -4.55
CA GLN A 227 -20.06 2.81 -3.80
C GLN A 227 -19.15 1.62 -4.00
N TRP A 228 -18.70 1.01 -2.92
CA TRP A 228 -17.83 -0.16 -2.94
C TRP A 228 -18.48 -1.36 -2.26
N GLN A 229 -18.17 -2.55 -2.74
CA GLN A 229 -18.50 -3.81 -2.08
C GLN A 229 -17.75 -3.95 -0.74
N VAL A 230 -18.26 -4.78 0.17
CA VAL A 230 -17.71 -4.92 1.53
C VAL A 230 -16.29 -5.51 1.53
N ASP A 231 -15.98 -6.45 0.64
CA ASP A 231 -14.63 -6.99 0.43
C ASP A 231 -13.63 -5.89 0.02
N ARG A 232 -14.02 -4.97 -0.87
CA ARG A 232 -13.21 -3.82 -1.26
C ARG A 232 -13.04 -2.82 -0.12
N VAL A 233 -14.07 -2.62 0.71
CA VAL A 233 -13.97 -1.80 1.93
C VAL A 233 -12.97 -2.43 2.91
N TYR A 234 -13.04 -3.75 3.10
CA TYR A 234 -12.11 -4.49 3.95
C TYR A 234 -10.67 -4.33 3.47
N HIS A 235 -10.46 -4.49 2.16
CA HIS A 235 -9.16 -4.30 1.51
C HIS A 235 -8.60 -2.89 1.76
N ALA A 236 -9.40 -1.86 1.52
CA ALA A 236 -8.99 -0.48 1.74
C ALA A 236 -8.71 -0.17 3.22
N ALA A 237 -9.51 -0.72 4.14
CA ALA A 237 -9.33 -0.53 5.58
C ALA A 237 -8.01 -1.13 6.06
N MET A 238 -7.68 -2.34 5.60
CA MET A 238 -6.39 -2.97 5.89
C MET A 238 -5.24 -2.10 5.38
N VAL A 239 -5.27 -1.69 4.11
CA VAL A 239 -4.23 -0.82 3.53
C VAL A 239 -4.05 0.45 4.35
N TYR A 240 -5.14 1.18 4.66
CA TYR A 240 -5.02 2.41 5.42
C TYR A 240 -4.61 2.20 6.87
N GLY A 241 -5.00 1.09 7.52
CA GLY A 241 -4.46 0.72 8.83
C GLY A 241 -2.94 0.57 8.81
N HIS A 242 -2.42 -0.10 7.79
CA HIS A 242 -0.97 -0.26 7.59
C HIS A 242 -0.27 1.06 7.22
N LEU A 243 -0.86 1.90 6.38
CA LEU A 243 -0.29 3.18 5.98
C LEU A 243 -0.29 4.21 7.12
N THR A 244 -1.30 4.21 8.01
CA THR A 244 -1.30 5.05 9.22
C THR A 244 -0.06 4.77 10.08
N ALA A 245 0.27 3.49 10.28
CA ALA A 245 1.48 3.06 10.98
C ALA A 245 2.77 3.55 10.30
N TRP A 246 2.84 3.43 8.97
CA TRP A 246 3.97 3.90 8.16
C TRP A 246 4.18 5.41 8.28
N ARG A 247 3.12 6.19 8.09
CA ARG A 247 3.18 7.66 8.12
C ARG A 247 3.46 8.19 9.52
N LEU A 248 2.95 7.55 10.57
CA LEU A 248 3.32 7.88 11.94
C LEU A 248 4.83 7.74 12.17
N ARG A 249 5.43 6.64 11.68
CA ARG A 249 6.89 6.47 11.72
C ARG A 249 7.59 7.57 10.93
N ALA A 250 7.16 7.80 9.68
CA ALA A 250 7.76 8.79 8.81
C ALA A 250 7.81 10.18 9.44
N LEU A 251 6.70 10.64 10.03
CA LEU A 251 6.61 11.97 10.64
C LEU A 251 7.44 12.10 11.94
N ARG A 252 7.58 11.01 12.72
CA ARG A 252 8.26 11.05 14.03
C ARG A 252 9.75 10.73 14.01
N GLN A 253 10.19 9.87 13.09
CA GLN A 253 11.50 9.22 13.17
C GLN A 253 12.35 9.40 11.91
N VAL A 254 11.76 9.91 10.82
CA VAL A 254 12.46 10.06 9.54
C VAL A 254 12.63 11.56 9.26
N GLU A 255 13.87 11.94 8.97
CA GLU A 255 14.17 13.25 8.41
C GLU A 255 13.70 13.25 6.96
N LEU A 256 12.65 14.03 6.70
CA LEU A 256 12.04 14.18 5.39
C LEU A 256 12.32 15.59 4.88
N ASP A 257 12.61 15.72 3.59
CA ASP A 257 12.58 17.04 2.96
C ASP A 257 11.18 17.66 3.06
N GLU A 258 11.12 19.00 3.08
CA GLU A 258 9.89 19.74 3.33
C GLU A 258 8.75 19.40 2.35
N PRO A 259 8.96 19.34 1.01
CA PRO A 259 7.94 18.84 0.08
C PRO A 259 7.40 17.45 0.44
N THR A 260 8.27 16.47 0.70
CA THR A 260 7.87 15.11 1.08
C THR A 260 7.11 15.11 2.40
N ARG A 261 7.59 15.82 3.42
CA ARG A 261 6.95 15.94 4.74
C ARG A 261 5.54 16.50 4.62
N ARG A 262 5.33 17.56 3.82
CA ARG A 262 3.99 18.10 3.55
C ARG A 262 3.06 17.09 2.89
N THR A 263 3.55 16.35 1.89
CA THR A 263 2.75 15.32 1.23
C THR A 263 2.37 14.19 2.18
N VAL A 264 3.31 13.71 3.01
CA VAL A 264 3.04 12.68 4.03
C VAL A 264 2.05 13.19 5.07
N ARG A 265 2.19 14.43 5.53
CA ARG A 265 1.26 15.08 6.48
C ARG A 265 -0.15 15.18 5.90
N GLN A 266 -0.31 15.64 4.66
CA GLN A 266 -1.61 15.69 3.99
C GLN A 266 -2.22 14.29 3.86
N ALA A 267 -1.44 13.31 3.39
CA ALA A 267 -1.89 11.93 3.25
C ALA A 267 -2.33 11.35 4.60
N ALA A 268 -1.59 11.65 5.68
CA ALA A 268 -1.93 11.25 7.04
C ALA A 268 -3.28 11.82 7.49
N HIS A 269 -3.54 13.11 7.29
CA HIS A 269 -4.87 13.70 7.57
C HIS A 269 -5.99 13.01 6.80
N ASP A 270 -5.80 12.83 5.49
CA ASP A 270 -6.83 12.22 4.63
C ASP A 270 -7.11 10.76 5.04
N SER A 271 -6.07 10.01 5.41
CA SER A 271 -6.21 8.61 5.85
C SER A 271 -6.88 8.45 7.20
N LEU A 272 -6.74 9.39 8.15
CA LEU A 272 -7.44 9.31 9.43
C LEU A 272 -8.96 9.30 9.24
N ALA A 273 -9.46 10.23 8.43
CA ALA A 273 -10.89 10.31 8.11
C ALA A 273 -11.34 9.08 7.31
N ALA A 274 -10.62 8.75 6.23
CA ALA A 274 -10.95 7.61 5.38
C ALA A 274 -10.98 6.28 6.15
N LEU A 275 -9.98 6.02 6.99
CA LEU A 275 -9.91 4.80 7.78
C LEU A 275 -11.05 4.71 8.80
N THR A 276 -11.39 5.82 9.46
CA THR A 276 -12.51 5.85 10.40
C THR A 276 -13.84 5.48 9.71
N ASP A 277 -14.09 6.05 8.53
CA ASP A 277 -15.28 5.72 7.73
C ASP A 277 -15.33 4.25 7.31
N LEU A 278 -14.21 3.72 6.83
CA LEU A 278 -14.09 2.32 6.38
C LEU A 278 -14.31 1.34 7.54
N LEU A 279 -13.68 1.57 8.70
CA LEU A 279 -13.84 0.71 9.87
C LEU A 279 -15.28 0.72 10.40
N GLY A 280 -15.92 1.89 10.42
CA GLY A 280 -17.34 2.01 10.77
C GLY A 280 -18.23 1.22 9.81
N ALA A 281 -17.91 1.21 8.51
CA ALA A 281 -18.63 0.39 7.53
C ALA A 281 -18.43 -1.12 7.77
N LEU A 282 -17.20 -1.57 8.02
CA LEU A 282 -16.92 -2.97 8.33
C LEU A 282 -17.68 -3.44 9.57
N GLN A 283 -17.72 -2.62 10.62
CA GLN A 283 -18.43 -2.95 11.84
C GLN A 283 -19.95 -3.11 11.60
N ARG A 284 -20.55 -2.29 10.72
CA ARG A 284 -21.97 -2.40 10.36
C ARG A 284 -22.29 -3.64 9.53
N HIS A 285 -21.34 -4.13 8.75
CA HIS A 285 -21.47 -5.29 7.88
C HIS A 285 -20.69 -6.49 8.42
N ILE A 286 -20.54 -6.61 9.74
CA ILE A 286 -19.74 -7.69 10.35
C ILE A 286 -20.33 -9.07 10.07
N ASP A 287 -21.62 -9.13 9.73
CA ASP A 287 -22.39 -10.34 9.41
C ASP A 287 -21.97 -11.01 8.10
N VAL A 288 -21.25 -10.33 7.21
CA VAL A 288 -20.73 -10.94 5.96
C VAL A 288 -19.38 -11.65 6.16
N PHE A 289 -18.77 -11.49 7.33
CA PHE A 289 -17.49 -12.11 7.67
C PHE A 289 -17.72 -13.45 8.37
N SER A 290 -16.79 -14.39 8.16
CA SER A 290 -16.74 -15.61 8.97
C SER A 290 -16.37 -15.27 10.43
N THR A 291 -16.41 -16.25 11.34
CA THR A 291 -15.89 -16.04 12.70
C THR A 291 -14.43 -15.58 12.69
N THR A 292 -13.60 -16.16 11.82
CA THR A 292 -12.20 -15.75 11.64
C THR A 292 -12.12 -14.32 11.13
N GLY A 293 -12.88 -13.98 10.08
CA GLY A 293 -12.89 -12.63 9.52
C GLY A 293 -13.38 -11.57 10.50
N ALA A 294 -14.42 -11.85 11.28
CA ALA A 294 -14.94 -10.93 12.29
C ALA A 294 -13.89 -10.64 13.38
N LEU A 295 -13.13 -11.65 13.80
CA LEU A 295 -11.99 -11.46 14.71
C LEU A 295 -10.92 -10.57 14.09
N ARG A 296 -10.57 -10.78 12.80
CA ARG A 296 -9.61 -9.92 12.08
C ARG A 296 -10.09 -8.48 11.96
N VAL A 297 -11.37 -8.25 11.68
CA VAL A 297 -11.95 -6.91 11.65
C VAL A 297 -11.86 -6.25 13.02
N GLY A 298 -12.15 -6.98 14.10
CA GLY A 298 -11.97 -6.48 15.48
C GLY A 298 -10.52 -6.12 15.80
N GLU A 299 -9.56 -6.98 15.42
CA GLU A 299 -8.11 -6.74 15.55
C GLU A 299 -7.68 -5.48 14.79
N LEU A 300 -8.13 -5.32 13.55
CA LEU A 300 -7.86 -4.15 12.71
C LEU A 300 -8.41 -2.87 13.35
N ILE A 301 -9.67 -2.89 13.84
CA ILE A 301 -10.28 -1.74 14.51
C ILE A 301 -9.46 -1.32 15.74
N GLY A 302 -9.10 -2.28 16.59
CA GLY A 302 -8.32 -2.00 17.80
C GLY A 302 -6.93 -1.43 17.48
N ALA A 303 -6.22 -2.01 16.51
CA ALA A 303 -4.93 -1.50 16.07
C ALA A 303 -5.05 -0.08 15.47
N ALA A 304 -6.02 0.13 14.59
CA ALA A 304 -6.24 1.41 13.92
C ALA A 304 -6.58 2.53 14.90
N GLN A 305 -7.35 2.27 15.96
CA GLN A 305 -7.64 3.27 16.99
C GLN A 305 -6.36 3.79 17.67
N ILE A 306 -5.46 2.88 18.04
CA ILE A 306 -4.17 3.23 18.66
C ILE A 306 -3.31 4.07 17.70
N PHE A 307 -3.18 3.64 16.45
CA PHE A 307 -2.38 4.34 15.46
C PHE A 307 -3.00 5.70 15.07
N ASN A 308 -4.33 5.78 14.95
CA ASN A 308 -5.03 7.02 14.63
C ASN A 308 -4.88 8.06 15.75
N GLU A 309 -4.99 7.67 17.01
CA GLU A 309 -4.77 8.57 18.14
C GLU A 309 -3.32 9.10 18.14
N ALA A 310 -2.34 8.22 18.00
CA ALA A 310 -0.93 8.61 17.96
C ALA A 310 -0.60 9.52 16.76
N LEU A 311 -1.21 9.24 15.59
CA LEU A 311 -1.04 10.05 14.40
C LEU A 311 -1.72 11.41 14.55
N ALA A 312 -2.93 11.48 15.11
CA ALA A 312 -3.61 12.74 15.39
C ALA A 312 -2.81 13.65 16.33
N ILE A 313 -2.22 13.08 17.39
CA ILE A 313 -1.33 13.82 18.31
C ILE A 313 -0.10 14.36 17.57
N THR A 314 0.50 13.54 16.72
CA THR A 314 1.69 13.92 15.93
C THR A 314 1.36 15.05 14.97
N LEU A 315 0.25 14.95 14.23
CA LEU A 315 -0.20 15.99 13.29
C LEU A 315 -0.49 17.29 14.02
N HIS A 316 -1.17 17.24 15.17
CA HIS A 316 -1.44 18.43 15.98
C HIS A 316 -0.16 19.12 16.50
N ALA A 317 0.90 18.35 16.78
CA ALA A 317 2.21 18.91 17.14
C ALA A 317 2.88 19.59 15.93
N GLU A 318 2.88 18.94 14.75
CA GLU A 318 3.39 19.51 13.50
C GLU A 318 2.67 20.81 13.12
N ASP A 319 1.34 20.84 13.27
CA ASP A 319 0.50 22.02 12.99
C ASP A 319 0.90 23.23 13.84
N ARG A 320 1.32 23.01 15.10
CA ARG A 320 1.75 24.07 16.03
C ARG A 320 3.18 24.54 15.81
N SER A 321 4.03 23.69 15.25
CA SER A 321 5.45 23.98 15.01
C SER A 321 5.73 24.49 13.59
N GLY A 322 4.74 24.42 12.69
CA GLY A 322 4.90 24.83 11.29
C GLY A 322 5.12 26.35 11.10
N PRO A 323 5.74 26.75 9.97
CA PRO A 323 6.03 28.16 9.66
C PRO A 323 4.76 29.04 9.54
N ASP A 324 3.61 28.41 9.29
CA ASP A 324 2.29 29.07 9.21
C ASP A 324 1.58 29.14 10.57
N ALA A 325 2.19 28.67 11.66
CA ALA A 325 1.66 28.87 13.00
C ALA A 325 1.67 30.37 13.30
N ALA A 326 0.52 31.02 13.09
CA ALA A 326 0.36 32.44 13.36
C ALA A 326 0.93 32.75 14.75
N PRO A 327 1.89 33.69 14.87
CA PRO A 327 2.49 34.00 16.16
C PRO A 327 1.34 34.35 17.10
N GLY A 328 1.18 33.54 18.15
CA GLY A 328 0.05 33.64 19.05
C GLY A 328 -0.17 35.10 19.40
N ARG A 329 -1.31 35.66 18.98
CA ARG A 329 -1.66 37.04 19.31
C ARG A 329 -1.49 37.16 20.82
N PRO A 330 -0.66 38.08 21.33
CA PRO A 330 -0.51 38.27 22.76
C PRO A 330 -1.91 38.46 23.32
N VAL A 331 -2.26 37.65 24.32
CA VAL A 331 -3.49 37.83 25.07
C VAL A 331 -3.37 39.22 25.69
N GLU A 332 -4.08 40.20 25.13
CA GLU A 332 -4.23 41.50 25.76
C GLU A 332 -4.91 41.26 27.11
N SER A 333 -4.09 41.20 28.16
CA SER A 333 -4.56 41.29 29.52
C SER A 333 -5.20 42.66 29.66
N GLY A 334 -6.51 42.71 29.47
CA GLY A 334 -7.32 43.89 29.72
C GLY A 334 -7.11 44.34 31.15
N ALA A 335 -6.26 45.36 31.32
CA ALA A 335 -6.18 46.15 32.53
C ALA A 335 -7.51 46.90 32.67
N GLY A 336 -8.43 46.30 33.41
CA GLY A 336 -9.62 46.96 33.89
C GLY A 336 -9.22 48.18 34.69
N HIS A 337 -9.49 49.37 34.14
CA HIS A 337 -9.43 50.62 34.87
C HIS A 337 -10.55 50.62 35.93
N GLY A 338 -10.15 50.60 37.19
CA GLY A 338 -11.00 50.95 38.31
C GLY A 338 -10.86 52.43 38.66
N ARG A 339 -11.95 53.16 38.38
CA ARG A 339 -12.37 54.48 38.88
C ARG A 339 -11.67 55.74 38.38
#